data_AF-A0AAU6WX71-F1
#
_entry.id   AF-A0AAU6WX71-F1
#
_cell.length_a   1.000
_cell.length_b   1.000
_cell.length_c   1.000
_cell.angle_alpha   90.00
_cell.angle_beta   90.00
_cell.angle_gamma   90.00
#
_symmetry.space_group_name_H-M   'P 1'
#
loop_
_entity.id
_entity.type
_entity.pdbx_description
1 polymer ?
#
loop_
_entity_poly.entity_id
_entity_poly.type
_entity_poly.pdbx_seq_one_letter_code
_entity_poly.pdbx_strand_id
1 'polypeptide(L)'
;MRKAEYAQGRFELKNTAKSKRIFLNFFAELTEEKQKQDTSNNYGNWFSTLQHLKKIVPKNMTFEEIDESFVKKVHRYFEKDALTKSELPLSQNSKYSYFNKFKAALRSAFDNGYLTINYASKVKSFEQAESQREYLIFDELQRLAKAECKYPVLKKAFLFRVYQGCVGRILIL
;
A
#
# COMPACT_ATOMS: atom_id res chain seq x y z
N MET A 1 21.06 -16.69 -41.81
CA MET A 1 19.68 -17.20 -41.62
C MET A 1 19.53 -17.75 -40.21
N ARG A 2 18.52 -17.23 -39.48
CA ARG A 2 17.83 -17.79 -38.30
C ARG A 2 18.63 -18.05 -37.01
N LYS A 3 18.70 -17.01 -36.16
CA LYS A 3 18.51 -17.16 -34.71
C LYS A 3 17.31 -16.32 -34.26
N ALA A 4 16.23 -16.40 -35.04
CA ALA A 4 14.97 -15.69 -34.84
C ALA A 4 13.87 -16.58 -34.22
N GLU A 5 14.23 -17.67 -33.53
CA GLU A 5 13.27 -18.67 -33.02
C GLU A 5 13.48 -18.99 -31.54
N TYR A 6 13.92 -18.01 -30.73
CA TYR A 6 13.94 -18.14 -29.26
C TYR A 6 12.83 -17.33 -28.58
N ALA A 7 11.73 -17.07 -29.30
CA ALA A 7 10.62 -16.23 -28.85
C ALA A 7 9.23 -16.89 -28.88
N GLN A 8 9.11 -18.20 -29.13
CA GLN A 8 7.80 -18.86 -29.31
C GLN A 8 7.66 -20.19 -28.57
N GLY A 9 7.69 -20.18 -27.23
CA GLY A 9 7.48 -21.40 -26.46
C GLY A 9 7.06 -21.26 -24.99
N ARG A 10 6.69 -20.08 -24.50
CA ARG A 10 6.20 -19.90 -23.11
C ARG A 10 4.87 -19.15 -23.00
N PHE A 11 4.04 -19.26 -24.03
CA PHE A 11 2.62 -18.91 -23.98
C PHE A 11 1.78 -20.20 -23.86
N GLU A 12 2.21 -21.14 -23.01
CA GLU A 12 1.50 -22.41 -22.86
C GLU A 12 0.64 -22.39 -21.60
N LEU A 13 -0.68 -22.43 -21.87
CA LEU A 13 -1.81 -22.65 -20.96
C LEU A 13 -2.23 -21.42 -20.16
N LYS A 14 -3.04 -20.55 -20.80
CA LYS A 14 -4.10 -19.84 -20.06
C LYS A 14 -4.87 -20.90 -19.27
N ASN A 15 -4.64 -20.97 -17.97
CA ASN A 15 -5.38 -21.86 -17.10
C ASN A 15 -6.81 -21.30 -16.97
N THR A 16 -7.72 -21.75 -17.83
CA THR A 16 -9.09 -21.24 -18.01
C THR A 16 -9.90 -21.25 -16.70
N ALA A 17 -9.50 -22.07 -15.72
CA ALA A 17 -10.10 -22.08 -14.39
C ALA A 17 -9.59 -20.91 -13.52
N LYS A 18 -8.31 -20.55 -13.64
CA LYS A 18 -7.72 -19.43 -12.90
C LYS A 18 -8.19 -18.09 -13.44
N SER A 19 -8.36 -17.97 -14.75
CA SER A 19 -8.78 -16.71 -15.40
C SER A 19 -10.21 -16.31 -15.00
N LYS A 20 -11.10 -17.28 -14.77
CA LYS A 20 -12.47 -17.08 -14.26
C LYS A 20 -12.56 -16.67 -12.80
N ARG A 21 -11.44 -16.67 -12.06
CA ARG A 21 -11.46 -16.28 -10.65
C ARG A 21 -11.78 -14.78 -10.51
N ILE A 22 -12.59 -14.45 -9.51
CA ILE A 22 -12.93 -13.06 -9.17
C ILE A 22 -11.71 -12.36 -8.57
N PHE A 23 -11.33 -11.21 -9.11
CA PHE A 23 -10.18 -10.43 -8.68
C PHE A 23 -10.28 -9.99 -7.22
N LEU A 24 -11.45 -9.49 -6.80
CA LEU A 24 -11.65 -9.00 -5.44
C LEU A 24 -11.51 -10.11 -4.39
N ASN A 25 -11.90 -11.34 -4.71
CA ASN A 25 -11.74 -12.49 -3.81
C ASN A 25 -10.26 -12.82 -3.63
N PHE A 26 -9.50 -12.86 -4.72
CA PHE A 26 -8.05 -13.05 -4.66
C PHE A 26 -7.36 -11.94 -3.84
N PHE A 27 -7.77 -10.69 -4.01
CA PHE A 27 -7.20 -9.59 -3.23
C PHE A 27 -7.53 -9.71 -1.73
N ALA A 28 -8.76 -10.15 -1.40
CA ALA A 28 -9.17 -10.38 -0.02
C ALA A 28 -8.34 -11.49 0.63
N GLU A 29 -8.14 -12.61 -0.05
CA GLU A 29 -7.30 -13.71 0.45
C GLU A 29 -5.84 -13.28 0.66
N LEU A 30 -5.25 -12.55 -0.30
CA LEU A 30 -3.91 -11.97 -0.11
C LEU A 30 -3.85 -11.05 1.12
N THR A 31 -4.92 -10.30 1.38
CA THR A 31 -4.99 -9.40 2.54
C THR A 31 -5.04 -10.19 3.86
N GLU A 32 -5.77 -11.30 3.90
CA GLU A 32 -5.84 -12.20 5.05
C GLU A 32 -4.53 -12.95 5.29
N GLU A 33 -3.86 -13.40 4.24
CA GLU A 33 -2.52 -13.99 4.34
C GLU A 33 -1.52 -13.00 4.94
N LYS A 34 -1.59 -11.74 4.50
CA LYS A 34 -0.75 -10.68 5.07
C LYS A 34 -1.07 -10.45 6.53
N GLN A 35 -2.33 -10.51 6.95
CA GLN A 35 -2.71 -10.41 8.36
C GLN A 35 -2.03 -11.47 9.23
N LYS A 36 -1.99 -12.72 8.76
CA LYS A 36 -1.39 -13.85 9.49
C LYS A 36 0.13 -13.75 9.59
N GLN A 37 0.76 -13.11 8.61
CA GLN A 37 2.21 -12.95 8.52
C GLN A 37 2.73 -11.67 9.19
N ASP A 38 1.86 -10.70 9.50
CA ASP A 38 2.33 -9.35 9.81
C ASP A 38 2.75 -9.16 11.27
N THR A 39 4.04 -8.93 11.47
CA THR A 39 4.61 -8.36 12.70
C THR A 39 4.70 -6.83 12.63
N SER A 40 4.43 -6.21 11.46
CA SER A 40 4.78 -4.83 11.15
C SER A 40 3.70 -4.10 10.33
N ASN A 41 2.62 -3.63 10.98
CA ASN A 41 1.64 -2.59 10.56
C ASN A 41 1.29 -2.41 9.06
N ASN A 42 1.50 -3.40 8.19
CA ASN A 42 1.31 -3.32 6.74
C ASN A 42 -0.09 -3.77 6.34
N TYR A 43 -0.69 -4.65 7.14
CA TYR A 43 -2.06 -5.13 7.01
C TYR A 43 -3.06 -3.97 6.90
N GLY A 44 -2.89 -2.92 7.70
CA GLY A 44 -3.78 -1.74 7.64
C GLY A 44 -3.82 -1.07 6.26
N ASN A 45 -2.70 -1.06 5.54
CA ASN A 45 -2.64 -0.55 4.18
C ASN A 45 -3.29 -1.50 3.17
N TRP A 46 -3.09 -2.81 3.31
CA TRP A 46 -3.75 -3.82 2.48
C TRP A 46 -5.26 -3.79 2.64
N PHE A 47 -5.74 -3.78 3.88
CA PHE A 47 -7.16 -3.70 4.20
C PHE A 47 -7.80 -2.43 3.65
N SER A 48 -7.18 -1.26 3.89
CA SER A 48 -7.67 0.02 3.33
C SER A 48 -7.73 -0.01 1.80
N THR A 49 -6.71 -0.58 1.15
CA THR A 49 -6.68 -0.76 -0.31
C THR A 49 -7.85 -1.62 -0.78
N LEU A 50 -8.14 -2.74 -0.11
CA LEU A 50 -9.27 -3.61 -0.44
C LEU A 50 -10.61 -2.86 -0.35
N GLN A 51 -10.81 -2.03 0.68
CA GLN A 51 -12.04 -1.25 0.82
C GLN A 51 -12.22 -0.24 -0.33
N HIS A 52 -11.13 0.39 -0.75
CA HIS A 52 -11.14 1.27 -1.92
C HIS A 52 -11.44 0.51 -3.22
N LEU A 53 -10.82 -0.66 -3.43
CA LEU A 53 -11.07 -1.49 -4.60
C LEU A 53 -12.53 -1.95 -4.68
N LYS A 54 -13.16 -2.31 -3.56
CA LYS A 54 -14.59 -2.68 -3.51
C LYS A 54 -15.54 -1.56 -3.98
N LYS A 55 -15.12 -0.29 -3.92
CA LYS A 55 -15.93 0.85 -4.39
C LYS A 55 -15.87 1.05 -5.90
N ILE A 56 -14.78 0.64 -6.55
CA ILE A 56 -14.54 0.92 -7.98
C ILE A 56 -14.60 -0.31 -8.88
N VAL A 57 -14.32 -1.48 -8.32
CA VAL A 57 -14.28 -2.75 -9.03
C VAL A 57 -15.63 -3.45 -8.84
N PRO A 58 -16.31 -3.88 -9.92
CA PRO A 58 -17.52 -4.66 -9.78
C PRO A 58 -17.23 -6.00 -9.09
N LYS A 59 -18.16 -6.47 -8.25
CA LYS A 59 -18.00 -7.68 -7.42
C LYS A 59 -17.70 -8.95 -8.23
N ASN A 60 -18.15 -8.99 -9.48
CA ASN A 60 -18.06 -10.16 -10.34
C ASN A 60 -16.88 -10.07 -11.34
N MET A 61 -16.04 -9.02 -11.23
CA MET A 61 -14.93 -8.84 -12.16
C MET A 61 -13.90 -9.96 -12.04
N THR A 62 -13.64 -10.61 -13.17
CA THR A 62 -12.69 -11.72 -13.28
C THR A 62 -11.31 -11.25 -13.72
N PHE A 63 -10.30 -12.13 -13.65
CA PHE A 63 -8.95 -11.81 -14.16
C PHE A 63 -8.90 -11.64 -15.68
N GLU A 64 -9.86 -12.19 -16.43
CA GLU A 64 -9.95 -12.02 -17.89
C GLU A 64 -10.25 -10.57 -18.30
N GLU A 65 -10.99 -9.86 -17.45
CA GLU A 65 -11.40 -8.47 -17.69
C GLU A 65 -10.32 -7.46 -17.25
N ILE A 66 -9.21 -7.93 -16.68
CA ILE A 66 -8.10 -7.08 -16.28
C ILE A 66 -7.23 -6.77 -17.49
N ASP A 67 -7.25 -5.49 -17.87
CA ASP A 67 -6.46 -4.93 -18.95
C ASP A 67 -5.72 -3.66 -18.48
N GLU A 68 -5.02 -3.01 -19.41
CA GLU A 68 -4.32 -1.76 -19.14
C GLU A 68 -5.28 -0.61 -18.80
N SER A 69 -6.48 -0.60 -19.37
CA SER A 69 -7.48 0.44 -19.12
C SER A 69 -8.01 0.36 -17.69
N PHE A 70 -8.20 -0.85 -17.15
CA PHE A 70 -8.57 -1.10 -15.77
C PHE A 70 -7.52 -0.58 -14.80
N VAL A 71 -6.24 -0.89 -15.02
CA VAL A 71 -5.15 -0.41 -14.15
C VAL A 71 -5.08 1.12 -14.16
N LYS A 72 -5.26 1.76 -15.33
CA LYS A 72 -5.35 3.22 -15.45
C LYS A 72 -6.57 3.81 -14.73
N LYS A 73 -7.73 3.12 -14.79
CA LYS A 73 -8.94 3.51 -14.06
C LYS A 73 -8.71 3.48 -12.54
N VAL A 74 -8.06 2.43 -12.03
CA VAL A 74 -7.69 2.31 -10.61
C VAL A 74 -6.71 3.42 -10.21
N HIS A 75 -5.70 3.70 -11.03
CA HIS A 75 -4.76 4.79 -10.78
C HIS A 75 -5.48 6.15 -10.68
N ARG A 76 -6.35 6.47 -11.65
CA ARG A 76 -7.12 7.72 -11.65
C ARG A 76 -8.01 7.86 -10.42
N TYR A 77 -8.63 6.77 -9.99
CA TYR A 77 -9.44 6.77 -8.75
C TYR A 77 -8.60 7.16 -7.53
N PHE A 78 -7.43 6.53 -7.33
CA PHE A 78 -6.55 6.89 -6.20
C PHE A 78 -6.02 8.31 -6.29
N GLU A 79 -5.86 8.84 -7.51
CA GLU A 79 -5.41 10.21 -7.73
C GLU A 79 -6.47 11.26 -7.37
N LYS A 80 -7.72 11.07 -7.81
CA LYS A 80 -8.76 12.12 -7.77
C LYS A 80 -9.95 11.84 -6.86
N ASP A 81 -10.39 10.59 -6.76
CA ASP A 81 -11.69 10.22 -6.20
C ASP A 81 -11.59 9.51 -4.84
N ALA A 82 -10.40 9.04 -4.47
CA ALA A 82 -10.20 8.30 -3.23
C ALA A 82 -10.21 9.23 -2.01
N LEU A 83 -11.18 9.00 -1.15
CA LEU A 83 -11.38 9.74 0.10
C LEU A 83 -11.15 8.85 1.33
N THR A 84 -10.64 9.46 2.39
CA THR A 84 -10.54 8.86 3.73
C THR A 84 -11.94 8.63 4.32
N LYS A 85 -11.99 7.97 5.50
CA LYS A 85 -13.25 7.80 6.25
C LYS A 85 -13.89 9.13 6.66
N SER A 86 -13.10 10.18 6.79
CA SER A 86 -13.53 11.55 7.12
C SER A 86 -13.78 12.40 5.87
N GLU A 87 -13.96 11.77 4.71
CA GLU A 87 -14.27 12.42 3.43
C GLU A 87 -13.19 13.40 2.92
N LEU A 88 -11.99 13.35 3.52
CA LEU A 88 -10.84 14.12 3.07
C LEU A 88 -10.07 13.39 1.96
N PRO A 89 -9.47 14.10 0.99
CA PRO A 89 -8.58 13.51 0.00
C PRO A 89 -7.43 12.71 0.63
N LEU A 90 -7.05 11.59 0.00
CA LEU A 90 -5.88 10.82 0.45
C LEU A 90 -4.59 11.65 0.36
N SER A 91 -3.73 11.51 1.37
CA SER A 91 -2.36 12.04 1.31
C SER A 91 -1.55 11.37 0.21
N GLN A 92 -0.52 12.04 -0.30
CA GLN A 92 0.38 11.50 -1.33
C GLN A 92 0.98 10.14 -0.93
N ASN A 93 1.42 10.01 0.32
CA ASN A 93 2.00 8.77 0.83
C ASN A 93 0.98 7.65 1.01
N SER A 94 -0.28 7.99 1.31
CA SER A 94 -1.38 7.02 1.30
C SER A 94 -1.67 6.52 -0.11
N LYS A 95 -1.75 7.42 -1.11
CA LYS A 95 -1.92 7.06 -2.53
C LYS A 95 -0.81 6.12 -3.00
N TYR A 96 0.44 6.47 -2.73
CA TYR A 96 1.61 5.64 -3.02
C TYR A 96 1.51 4.25 -2.37
N SER A 97 1.24 4.21 -1.08
CA SER A 97 1.20 2.96 -0.31
C SER A 97 0.09 2.04 -0.82
N TYR A 98 -1.12 2.56 -1.04
CA TYR A 98 -2.27 1.76 -1.48
C TYR A 98 -2.11 1.28 -2.91
N PHE A 99 -1.67 2.15 -3.82
CA PHE A 99 -1.44 1.77 -5.21
C PHE A 99 -0.32 0.73 -5.34
N ASN A 100 0.73 0.82 -4.52
CA ASN A 100 1.76 -0.23 -4.48
C ASN A 100 1.25 -1.57 -3.95
N LYS A 101 0.30 -1.59 -3.00
CA LYS A 101 -0.34 -2.86 -2.60
C LYS A 101 -1.15 -3.45 -3.76
N PHE A 102 -1.87 -2.61 -4.50
CA PHE A 102 -2.56 -3.02 -5.73
C PHE A 102 -1.59 -3.60 -6.78
N LYS A 103 -0.47 -2.92 -7.05
CA LYS A 103 0.58 -3.43 -7.95
C LYS A 103 1.19 -4.74 -7.47
N ALA A 104 1.41 -4.89 -6.17
CA ALA A 104 1.92 -6.13 -5.59
C ALA A 104 0.94 -7.30 -5.79
N ALA A 105 -0.36 -7.05 -5.64
CA ALA A 105 -1.38 -8.06 -5.94
C ALA A 105 -1.38 -8.47 -7.42
N LEU A 106 -1.29 -7.50 -8.35
CA LEU A 106 -1.18 -7.80 -9.79
C LEU A 106 0.07 -8.59 -10.14
N ARG A 107 1.21 -8.29 -9.50
CA ARG A 107 2.45 -9.06 -9.67
C ARG A 107 2.30 -10.49 -9.15
N SER A 108 1.72 -10.67 -7.96
CA SER A 108 1.42 -11.99 -7.42
C SER A 108 0.43 -12.77 -8.31
N ALA A 109 -0.55 -12.10 -8.89
CA ALA A 109 -1.48 -12.70 -9.83
C ALA A 109 -0.77 -13.18 -11.12
N PHE A 110 0.17 -12.39 -11.63
CA PHE A 110 1.03 -12.78 -12.76
C PHE A 110 1.91 -13.99 -12.41
N ASP A 111 2.62 -13.94 -11.28
CA ASP A 111 3.53 -15.01 -10.84
C ASP A 111 2.78 -16.34 -10.61
N ASN A 112 1.52 -16.28 -10.13
CA ASN A 112 0.66 -17.44 -9.95
C ASN A 112 -0.08 -17.92 -11.22
N GLY A 113 0.14 -17.25 -12.36
CA GLY A 113 -0.44 -17.59 -13.66
C GLY A 113 -1.92 -17.21 -13.84
N TYR A 114 -2.45 -16.28 -13.04
CA TYR A 114 -3.79 -15.70 -13.27
C TYR A 114 -3.78 -14.69 -14.41
N LEU A 115 -2.67 -13.97 -14.59
CA LEU A 115 -2.46 -12.99 -15.66
C LEU A 115 -1.31 -13.43 -16.54
N THR A 116 -1.48 -13.31 -17.86
CA THR A 116 -0.42 -13.61 -18.83
C THR A 116 0.52 -12.42 -19.06
N ILE A 117 0.08 -11.22 -18.69
CA ILE A 117 0.84 -9.97 -18.86
C ILE A 117 0.98 -9.32 -17.50
N ASN A 118 2.19 -8.87 -17.17
CA ASN A 118 2.44 -8.10 -15.96
C ASN A 118 1.99 -6.64 -16.17
N TYR A 119 0.71 -6.37 -15.92
CA TYR A 119 0.15 -5.02 -16.01
C TYR A 119 0.68 -4.07 -14.92
N ALA A 120 1.22 -4.59 -13.82
CA ALA A 120 1.79 -3.75 -12.75
C ALA A 120 3.02 -2.96 -13.24
N SER A 121 3.80 -3.53 -14.15
CA SER A 121 5.00 -2.86 -14.71
C SER A 121 4.66 -1.80 -15.74
N LYS A 122 3.46 -1.84 -16.34
CA LYS A 122 3.05 -0.90 -17.39
C LYS A 122 2.64 0.48 -16.87
N VAL A 123 2.31 0.60 -15.58
CA VAL A 123 1.83 1.86 -14.99
C VAL A 123 2.82 2.35 -13.93
N LYS A 124 3.27 3.61 -14.07
CA LYS A 124 4.14 4.27 -13.10
C LYS A 124 3.43 4.34 -11.75
N SER A 125 4.15 4.11 -10.66
CA SER A 125 3.59 4.33 -9.32
C SER A 125 3.56 5.83 -9.01
N PHE A 126 2.79 6.21 -8.01
CA PHE A 126 2.86 7.57 -7.45
C PHE A 126 4.26 7.83 -6.90
N GLU A 127 4.63 9.11 -6.80
CA GLU A 127 5.89 9.48 -6.16
C GLU A 127 5.69 9.49 -4.64
N GLN A 128 6.64 8.85 -3.93
CA GLN A 128 6.65 8.86 -2.48
C GLN A 128 7.22 10.20 -2.03
N ALA A 129 6.42 10.97 -1.29
CA ALA A 129 6.93 12.19 -0.67
C ALA A 129 7.76 11.78 0.56
N GLU A 130 8.94 12.37 0.71
CA GLU A 130 9.70 12.22 1.94
C GLU A 130 8.84 12.71 3.11
N SER A 131 8.59 11.80 4.05
CA SER A 131 7.98 12.20 5.32
C SER A 131 9.04 12.97 6.07
N GLN A 132 8.94 14.30 6.11
CA GLN A 132 9.73 15.10 7.03
C GLN A 132 9.42 14.61 8.44
N ARG A 133 10.45 14.12 9.12
CA ARG A 133 10.38 13.73 10.53
C ARG A 133 11.23 14.73 11.27
N GLU A 134 10.59 15.51 12.12
CA GLU A 134 11.29 16.37 13.05
C GLU A 134 11.80 15.54 14.22
N TYR A 135 13.05 15.77 14.58
CA TYR A 135 13.71 15.15 15.72
C TYR A 135 14.04 16.27 16.69
N LEU A 136 13.71 16.07 17.98
CA LEU A 136 14.18 16.98 19.00
C LEU A 136 15.69 16.84 19.12
N ILE A 137 16.40 17.96 18.96
CA ILE A 137 17.82 18.01 19.31
C ILE A 137 17.98 18.12 20.85
N PHE A 138 19.16 17.77 21.35
CA PHE A 138 19.43 17.73 22.81
C PHE A 138 19.05 19.04 23.52
N ASP A 139 19.34 20.17 22.90
CA ASP A 139 19.03 21.49 23.45
C ASP A 139 17.50 21.73 23.57
N GLU A 140 16.72 21.34 22.56
CA GLU A 140 15.26 21.42 22.59
C GLU A 140 14.68 20.50 23.68
N LEU A 141 15.25 19.31 23.84
CA LEU A 141 14.87 18.39 24.91
C LEU A 141 15.16 18.99 26.29
N GLN A 142 16.31 19.65 26.48
CA GLN A 142 16.63 20.34 27.74
C GLN A 142 15.69 21.50 28.02
N ARG A 143 15.33 22.30 27.00
CA ARG A 143 14.33 23.38 27.13
C ARG A 143 12.96 22.81 27.50
N LEU A 144 12.55 21.72 26.86
CA LEU A 144 11.29 21.02 27.16
C LEU A 144 11.28 20.43 28.58
N ALA A 145 12.42 19.92 29.05
CA ALA A 145 12.57 19.44 30.42
C ALA A 145 12.49 20.57 31.46
N LYS A 146 12.82 21.81 31.09
CA LYS A 146 12.72 23.00 31.96
C LYS A 146 11.37 23.71 31.88
N ALA A 147 10.66 23.61 30.75
CA ALA A 147 9.36 24.26 30.54
C ALA A 147 8.31 23.79 31.56
N GLU A 148 7.47 24.70 32.01
CA GLU A 148 6.36 24.38 32.92
C GLU A 148 5.32 23.51 32.18
N CYS A 149 4.85 22.44 32.82
CA CYS A 149 3.89 21.53 32.23
C CYS A 149 2.72 21.35 33.19
N LYS A 150 1.50 21.60 32.68
CA LYS A 150 0.25 21.43 33.42
C LYS A 150 0.06 20.01 33.99
N TYR A 151 0.69 19.01 33.38
CA TYR A 151 0.60 17.60 33.78
C TYR A 151 2.00 16.99 34.00
N PRO A 152 2.54 17.06 35.23
CA PRO A 152 3.89 16.58 35.53
C PRO A 152 4.13 15.10 35.22
N VAL A 153 3.09 14.27 35.31
CA VAL A 153 3.15 12.83 34.98
C VAL A 153 3.42 12.60 33.49
N LEU A 154 2.79 13.38 32.61
CA LEU A 154 3.02 13.28 31.16
C LEU A 154 4.44 13.71 30.80
N LYS A 155 4.93 14.78 31.43
CA LYS A 155 6.31 15.25 31.25
C LYS A 155 7.33 14.18 31.63
N LYS A 156 7.16 13.53 32.79
CA LYS A 156 8.04 12.44 33.25
C LYS A 156 7.98 11.23 32.31
N ALA A 157 6.78 10.79 31.92
CA ALA A 157 6.60 9.65 31.03
C ALA A 157 7.23 9.90 29.65
N PHE A 158 7.08 11.13 29.13
CA PHE A 158 7.69 11.56 27.88
C PHE A 158 9.23 11.51 27.96
N LEU A 159 9.82 12.18 28.96
CA LEU A 159 11.27 12.20 29.15
C LEU A 159 11.86 10.80 29.38
N PHE A 160 11.14 9.94 30.12
CA PHE A 160 11.53 8.55 30.32
C PHE A 160 11.56 7.76 29.01
N ARG A 161 10.54 7.90 28.15
CA ARG A 161 10.55 7.23 26.85
C ARG A 161 11.67 7.74 25.94
N VAL A 162 11.97 9.05 25.98
CA VAL A 162 13.08 9.63 25.21
C VAL A 162 14.41 9.08 25.71
N TYR A 163 14.62 9.00 27.02
CA TYR A 163 15.82 8.41 27.63
C TYR A 163 16.01 6.93 27.26
N GLN A 164 14.92 6.15 27.20
CA GLN A 164 14.95 4.74 26.77
C GLN A 164 15.11 4.55 25.25
N GLY A 165 15.22 5.62 24.45
CA GLY A 165 15.31 5.54 22.99
C GLY A 165 14.03 5.01 22.32
N CYS A 166 12.91 4.98 23.04
CA CYS A 166 11.65 4.39 22.57
C CYS A 166 10.78 5.37 21.77
N VAL A 167 11.22 6.62 21.59
CA VAL A 167 10.49 7.65 20.86
C VAL A 167 11.19 7.96 19.55
N GLY A 168 10.77 7.28 18.48
CA GLY A 168 11.17 7.64 17.10
C GLY A 168 10.26 8.70 16.46
N ARG A 169 9.23 9.19 17.17
CA ARG A 169 8.21 10.14 16.68
C ARG A 169 7.69 10.99 17.82
N ILE A 170 7.90 12.29 17.76
CA ILE A 170 7.33 13.25 18.71
C ILE A 170 6.36 14.11 17.91
N LEU A 171 5.05 13.99 18.19
CA LEU A 171 4.14 15.08 17.89
C LEU A 171 4.40 16.13 18.97
N ILE A 172 4.84 17.32 18.55
CA ILE A 172 4.85 18.50 19.41
C ILE A 172 3.37 18.83 19.66
N LEU A 173 2.93 18.66 20.91
CA LEU A 173 1.60 19.06 21.39
C LEU A 173 1.58 20.55 21.75
#